data_AF-A0A9P0NJ24-F1
#
_entry.id   AF-A0A9P0NJ24-F1
#
_cell.length_a   1.000
_cell.length_b   1.000
_cell.length_c   1.000
_cell.angle_alpha   90.00
_cell.angle_beta   90.00
_cell.angle_gamma   90.00
#
_symmetry.space_group_name_H-M   'P 1'
#
loop_
_entity.id
_entity.type
_entity.pdbx_description
1 polymer ?
#
loop_
_entity_poly.entity_id
_entity_poly.type
_entity_poly.pdbx_seq_one_letter_code
_entity_poly.pdbx_strand_id
1 'polypeptide(L)'
;MMDDSTEENFLDDFHNTDLMKKLDDVKQIINDSNHEGSKEPSIHTLLQDCIEILNTEKNSMECIDGGSCTSSSIVTDLLSYEKDIIALFKHCSESNLIYGNLIMNIKQLLTELFKKASEIQILFFSIVEKVEFDFTLKKDLSLLLRVLQYIWYGAKAVYNASNKIMASHWKAYITISKKYAAELKDYIINDEPIDFLCSEIKKTILSFQFNDESSLKLSTYMMSVLVKLCSYGRISKSHNVVLEFILFLNSYWLSDTQDAVAVKDRLSQFVDQLVLLSDDTFVKTFQSSSQEIINNNSSSQKMSAMCIAMLLIKRLTKTPCDQQAHQIICIVFDLIKSIDSVMCCYNVDIYEDLLINVASVILISDYNLFENVENILIENILNTEYWPALFSSDLWIIIMRYLSPDLCILQFSKLAKLYEALVVFPCFTQCPQHIYIEMLLKRHFSLVTNKKQLVNCCPQLKLQSLKSSIGILHVSTLSKYNQLSEMIKIISILPEQTNYEHLNEEIIHLWNSIKDEYPPEYLSALVEVSIGSEKLLKTIIPKV
;
A
#
# COMPACT_ATOMS: atom_id res chain seq x y z
N MET A 1 -5.06 -22.88 11.40
CA MET A 1 -4.27 -24.08 11.77
C MET A 1 -3.94 -24.79 10.46
N MET A 2 -2.83 -24.40 9.84
CA MET A 2 -2.22 -25.12 8.72
C MET A 2 -0.94 -25.76 9.27
N ASP A 3 -0.78 -27.04 8.98
CA ASP A 3 0.35 -27.89 9.36
C ASP A 3 1.70 -27.24 9.01
N ASP A 4 2.62 -27.24 9.98
CA ASP A 4 4.06 -26.97 9.80
C ASP A 4 4.77 -28.05 8.92
N SER A 5 4.04 -29.04 8.40
CA SER A 5 4.59 -30.19 7.69
C SER A 5 4.93 -29.95 6.21
N THR A 6 4.78 -28.73 5.68
CA THR A 6 5.18 -28.41 4.30
C THR A 6 6.63 -27.92 4.16
N GLU A 7 7.27 -27.44 5.23
CA GLU A 7 8.72 -27.14 5.19
C GLU A 7 9.59 -28.41 5.32
N GLU A 8 9.09 -29.48 5.94
CA GLU A 8 9.86 -30.73 6.15
C GLU A 8 9.85 -31.69 4.94
N ASN A 9 8.83 -31.67 4.08
CA ASN A 9 8.65 -32.72 3.05
C ASN A 9 9.42 -32.51 1.72
N PHE A 10 10.13 -31.40 1.51
CA PHE A 10 10.90 -31.15 0.27
C PHE A 10 12.42 -31.26 0.46
N LEU A 11 12.88 -31.38 1.70
CA LEU A 11 14.27 -31.65 2.04
C LEU A 11 14.60 -33.16 2.01
N ASP A 12 13.62 -34.05 1.84
CA ASP A 12 13.86 -35.51 1.91
C ASP A 12 14.43 -36.15 0.62
N ASP A 13 14.55 -35.40 -0.48
CA ASP A 13 15.19 -35.87 -1.73
C ASP A 13 16.63 -35.34 -1.90
N PHE A 14 17.44 -35.44 -0.84
CA PHE A 14 18.89 -35.30 -0.95
C PHE A 14 19.48 -36.49 -1.72
N HIS A 15 20.04 -36.22 -2.91
CA HIS A 15 21.08 -37.11 -3.41
C HIS A 15 22.26 -37.00 -2.45
N ASN A 16 22.65 -38.12 -1.85
CA ASN A 16 23.73 -38.18 -0.87
C ASN A 16 25.08 -37.93 -1.56
N THR A 17 25.43 -36.66 -1.76
CA THR A 17 26.75 -36.24 -2.24
C THR A 17 27.77 -36.37 -1.11
N ASP A 18 29.03 -36.57 -1.47
CA ASP A 18 30.10 -36.75 -0.48
C ASP A 18 30.23 -35.53 0.46
N LEU A 19 29.91 -34.33 -0.05
CA LEU A 19 29.85 -33.10 0.74
C LEU A 19 28.76 -33.16 1.83
N MET A 20 27.53 -33.51 1.44
CA MET A 20 26.40 -33.58 2.38
C MET A 20 26.61 -34.67 3.43
N LYS A 21 27.11 -35.83 3.01
CA LYS A 21 27.46 -36.91 3.93
C LYS A 21 28.46 -36.45 4.99
N LYS A 22 29.52 -35.75 4.60
CA LYS A 22 30.53 -35.24 5.53
C LYS A 22 29.96 -34.20 6.50
N LEU A 23 29.05 -33.33 6.05
CA LEU A 23 28.36 -32.36 6.92
C LEU A 23 27.44 -33.06 7.93
N ASP A 24 26.75 -34.12 7.52
CA ASP A 24 25.90 -34.91 8.42
C ASP A 24 26.73 -35.75 9.40
N ASP A 25 27.86 -36.31 8.97
CA ASP A 25 28.83 -36.98 9.85
C ASP A 25 29.34 -36.00 10.93
N VAL A 26 29.58 -34.74 10.58
CA VAL A 26 29.93 -33.69 11.56
C VAL A 26 28.82 -33.49 12.59
N LYS A 27 27.55 -33.38 12.17
CA LYS A 27 26.42 -33.25 13.10
C LYS A 27 26.30 -34.48 14.01
N GLN A 28 26.51 -35.68 13.47
CA GLN A 28 26.46 -36.92 14.24
C GLN A 28 27.55 -36.98 15.31
N ILE A 29 28.79 -36.62 14.97
CA ILE A 29 29.92 -36.55 15.91
C ILE A 29 29.65 -35.56 17.03
N ILE A 30 29.07 -34.40 16.70
CA ILE A 30 28.72 -33.38 17.70
C ILE A 30 27.68 -33.91 18.68
N ASN A 31 26.64 -34.58 18.19
CA ASN A 31 25.53 -35.08 19.01
C ASN A 31 25.86 -36.37 19.78
N ASP A 32 26.92 -37.08 19.42
CA ASP A 32 27.30 -38.32 20.10
C ASP A 32 27.90 -38.06 21.49
N SER A 33 27.12 -38.31 22.55
CA SER A 33 27.56 -38.17 23.94
C SER A 33 28.64 -39.18 24.36
N ASN A 34 28.80 -40.27 23.60
CA ASN A 34 29.71 -41.38 23.90
C ASN A 34 30.96 -41.40 22.99
N HIS A 35 31.22 -40.31 22.26
CA HIS A 35 32.34 -40.25 21.32
C HIS A 35 33.68 -40.49 22.03
N GLU A 36 34.40 -41.54 21.63
CA GLU A 36 35.73 -41.84 22.14
C GLU A 36 36.76 -40.83 21.59
N GLY A 37 37.38 -40.03 22.47
CA GLY A 37 38.41 -39.04 22.12
C GLY A 37 37.90 -37.59 21.96
N SER A 38 38.80 -36.67 21.61
CA SER A 38 38.41 -35.28 21.31
C SER A 38 37.67 -35.23 19.98
N LYS A 39 36.45 -34.66 19.99
CA LYS A 39 35.62 -34.48 18.78
C LYS A 39 36.23 -33.51 17.77
N GLU A 40 37.03 -32.56 18.26
CA GLU A 40 37.59 -31.45 17.49
C GLU A 40 38.43 -31.86 16.27
N PRO A 41 39.45 -32.74 16.39
CA PRO A 41 40.25 -33.16 15.24
C PRO A 41 39.41 -33.86 14.15
N SER A 42 38.46 -34.72 14.53
CA SER A 42 37.59 -35.40 13.56
C SER A 42 36.71 -34.41 12.80
N ILE A 43 36.12 -33.45 13.50
CA ILE A 43 35.33 -32.38 12.87
C ILE A 43 36.21 -31.51 11.97
N HIS A 44 37.41 -31.16 12.42
CA HIS A 44 38.35 -30.36 11.63
C HIS A 44 38.73 -31.07 10.33
N THR A 45 39.01 -32.38 10.37
CA THR A 45 39.31 -33.16 9.17
C THR A 45 38.12 -33.18 8.20
N LEU A 46 36.92 -33.45 8.68
CA LEU A 46 35.72 -33.49 7.82
C LEU A 46 35.42 -32.14 7.17
N LEU A 47 35.57 -31.04 7.90
CA LEU A 47 35.38 -29.69 7.36
C LEU A 47 36.48 -29.31 6.35
N GLN A 48 37.72 -29.75 6.59
CA GLN A 48 38.82 -29.56 5.64
C GLN A 48 38.56 -30.33 4.33
N ASP A 49 38.10 -31.57 4.43
CA ASP A 49 37.70 -32.38 3.26
C ASP A 49 36.60 -31.68 2.45
N CYS A 50 35.61 -31.08 3.14
CA CYS A 50 34.55 -30.30 2.50
C CYS A 50 35.14 -29.12 1.69
N ILE A 51 36.14 -28.41 2.24
CA ILE A 51 36.83 -27.32 1.52
C ILE A 51 37.54 -27.84 0.25
N GLU A 52 38.16 -29.01 0.32
CA GLU A 52 38.84 -29.63 -0.83
C GLU A 52 37.87 -30.07 -1.93
N ILE A 53 36.71 -30.61 -1.56
CA ILE A 53 35.62 -30.93 -2.49
C ILE A 53 35.17 -29.65 -3.21
N LEU A 54 34.83 -28.60 -2.45
CA LEU A 54 34.42 -27.31 -3.02
C LEU A 54 35.47 -26.72 -3.97
N ASN A 55 36.76 -26.83 -3.65
CA ASN A 55 37.82 -26.35 -4.56
C ASN A 55 37.82 -27.10 -5.91
N THR A 56 37.53 -28.39 -5.89
CA THR A 56 37.46 -29.23 -7.08
C THR A 56 36.22 -28.88 -7.93
N GLU A 57 35.08 -28.68 -7.28
CA GLU A 57 33.85 -28.21 -7.92
C GLU A 57 34.02 -26.83 -8.54
N LYS A 58 34.67 -25.91 -7.81
CA LYS A 58 35.00 -24.57 -8.29
C LYS A 58 35.84 -24.61 -9.56
N ASN A 59 36.93 -25.38 -9.56
CA ASN A 59 37.80 -25.50 -10.73
C ASN A 59 37.02 -26.03 -11.96
N SER A 60 36.09 -26.95 -11.73
CA SER A 60 35.23 -27.50 -12.78
C SER A 60 34.28 -26.44 -13.35
N MET A 61 33.68 -25.61 -12.49
CA MET A 61 32.83 -24.49 -12.93
C MET A 61 33.62 -23.39 -13.65
N GLU A 62 34.85 -23.08 -13.23
CA GLU A 62 35.70 -22.09 -13.92
C GLU A 62 36.05 -22.55 -15.35
N CYS A 63 36.26 -23.85 -15.57
CA CYS A 63 36.44 -24.40 -16.92
C CYS A 63 35.18 -24.24 -17.79
N ILE A 64 33.99 -24.37 -17.19
CA ILE A 64 32.71 -24.17 -17.87
C ILE A 64 32.51 -22.69 -18.21
N ASP A 65 32.75 -21.78 -17.26
CA ASP A 65 32.55 -20.33 -17.42
C ASP A 65 33.48 -19.71 -18.48
N GLY A 66 34.70 -20.24 -18.62
CA GLY A 66 35.67 -19.85 -19.64
C GLY A 66 35.37 -20.40 -21.03
N GLY A 67 34.45 -21.36 -21.16
CA GLY A 67 33.99 -21.91 -22.44
C GLY A 67 32.93 -21.03 -23.11
N SER A 68 32.75 -21.19 -24.43
CA SER A 68 31.71 -20.47 -25.20
C SER A 68 30.36 -21.18 -25.23
N CYS A 69 30.09 -22.08 -24.29
CA CYS A 69 28.92 -22.96 -24.39
C CYS A 69 27.69 -22.27 -23.79
N THR A 70 26.71 -21.97 -24.63
CA THR A 70 25.46 -21.29 -24.25
C THR A 70 24.30 -22.26 -24.01
N SER A 71 24.56 -23.57 -24.07
CA SER A 71 23.52 -24.60 -24.00
C SER A 71 22.95 -24.76 -22.59
N SER A 72 21.62 -24.88 -22.51
CA SER A 72 20.88 -25.20 -21.28
C SER A 72 21.22 -26.56 -20.67
N SER A 73 21.82 -27.49 -21.43
CA SER A 73 22.19 -28.82 -20.90
C SER A 73 23.18 -28.74 -19.74
N ILE A 74 24.13 -27.80 -19.80
CA ILE A 74 25.15 -27.58 -18.76
C ILE A 74 24.49 -27.23 -17.43
N VAL A 75 23.40 -26.47 -17.46
CA VAL A 75 22.69 -26.05 -16.25
C VAL A 75 22.10 -27.25 -15.52
N THR A 76 21.71 -28.32 -16.24
CA THR A 76 21.15 -29.53 -15.59
C THR A 76 22.14 -30.17 -14.64
N ASP A 77 23.40 -30.27 -15.05
CA ASP A 77 24.48 -30.83 -14.24
C ASP A 77 24.82 -29.89 -13.08
N LEU A 78 24.80 -28.57 -13.33
CA LEU A 78 25.10 -27.56 -12.32
C LEU A 78 24.09 -27.49 -11.16
N LEU A 79 22.82 -27.85 -11.41
CA LEU A 79 21.79 -27.84 -10.37
C LEU A 79 22.06 -28.81 -9.21
N SER A 80 22.89 -29.84 -9.44
CA SER A 80 23.29 -30.75 -8.37
C SER A 80 24.18 -30.04 -7.33
N TYR A 81 25.19 -29.29 -7.79
CA TYR A 81 26.06 -28.49 -6.93
C TYR A 81 25.29 -27.39 -6.19
N GLU A 82 24.33 -26.76 -6.86
CA GLU A 82 23.56 -25.67 -6.25
C GLU A 82 22.82 -26.12 -4.98
N LYS A 83 22.26 -27.34 -4.97
CA LYS A 83 21.62 -27.92 -3.77
C LYS A 83 22.59 -28.03 -2.60
N ASP A 84 23.79 -28.55 -2.86
CA ASP A 84 24.83 -28.79 -1.87
C ASP A 84 25.35 -27.47 -1.29
N ILE A 85 25.51 -26.46 -2.13
CA ILE A 85 25.91 -25.11 -1.72
C ILE A 85 24.85 -24.47 -0.82
N ILE A 86 23.56 -24.60 -1.14
CA ILE A 86 22.47 -24.08 -0.30
C ILE A 86 22.46 -24.74 1.08
N ALA A 87 22.61 -26.07 1.12
CA ALA A 87 22.66 -26.80 2.39
C ALA A 87 23.88 -26.41 3.23
N LEU A 88 25.03 -26.18 2.59
CA LEU A 88 26.24 -25.70 3.26
C LEU A 88 26.08 -24.26 3.76
N PHE A 89 25.40 -23.37 3.03
CA PHE A 89 25.05 -22.05 3.54
C PHE A 89 24.18 -22.12 4.78
N LYS A 90 23.16 -23.00 4.77
CA LYS A 90 22.30 -23.24 5.94
C LYS A 90 23.12 -23.73 7.13
N HIS A 91 23.97 -24.73 6.93
CA HIS A 91 24.88 -25.27 7.95
C HIS A 91 25.80 -24.19 8.55
N CYS A 92 26.38 -23.33 7.71
CA CYS A 92 27.20 -22.21 8.17
C CYS A 92 26.37 -21.16 8.94
N SER A 93 25.15 -20.87 8.50
CA SER A 93 24.25 -19.89 9.16
C SER A 93 23.80 -20.36 10.55
N GLU A 94 23.61 -21.67 10.72
CA GLU A 94 23.17 -22.31 11.96
C GLU A 94 24.36 -22.76 12.84
N SER A 95 25.60 -22.41 12.45
CA SER A 95 26.82 -22.89 13.09
C SER A 95 26.89 -22.65 14.60
N ASN A 96 26.38 -21.52 15.09
CA ASN A 96 26.34 -21.24 16.53
C ASN A 96 25.47 -22.26 17.29
N LEU A 97 24.37 -22.72 16.70
CA LEU A 97 23.49 -23.72 17.28
C LEU A 97 24.10 -25.12 17.16
N ILE A 98 24.70 -25.43 16.00
CA ILE A 98 25.27 -26.74 15.72
C ILE A 98 26.50 -27.00 16.58
N TYR A 99 27.47 -26.07 16.60
CA TYR A 99 28.78 -26.32 17.22
C TYR A 99 28.87 -25.88 18.68
N GLY A 100 27.96 -25.00 19.14
CA GLY A 100 27.94 -24.51 20.52
C GLY A 100 29.32 -24.03 20.99
N ASN A 101 29.85 -24.66 22.05
CA ASN A 101 31.14 -24.29 22.62
C ASN A 101 32.35 -24.58 21.71
N LEU A 102 32.22 -25.47 20.73
CA LEU A 102 33.30 -25.80 19.80
C LEU A 102 33.51 -24.73 18.73
N ILE A 103 32.54 -23.81 18.54
CA ILE A 103 32.53 -22.85 17.43
C ILE A 103 33.84 -22.04 17.33
N MET A 104 34.42 -21.66 18.47
CA MET A 104 35.63 -20.82 18.49
C MET A 104 36.84 -21.50 17.85
N ASN A 105 36.92 -22.84 17.91
CA ASN A 105 38.05 -23.60 17.39
C ASN A 105 37.92 -23.88 15.89
N ILE A 106 36.70 -23.85 15.35
CA ILE A 106 36.37 -24.22 13.96
C ILE A 106 35.88 -23.03 13.14
N LYS A 107 35.75 -21.85 13.74
CA LYS A 107 35.27 -20.62 13.10
C LYS A 107 36.05 -20.27 11.83
N GLN A 108 37.37 -20.47 11.84
CA GLN A 108 38.20 -20.16 10.67
C GLN A 108 37.87 -21.07 9.48
N LEU A 109 37.71 -22.38 9.72
CA LEU A 109 37.30 -23.33 8.70
C LEU A 109 35.90 -23.05 8.16
N LEU A 110 34.94 -22.74 9.04
CA LEU A 110 33.58 -22.38 8.63
C LEU A 110 33.56 -21.09 7.79
N THR A 111 34.40 -20.11 8.15
CA THR A 111 34.55 -18.88 7.36
C THR A 111 35.13 -19.17 5.97
N GLU A 112 36.11 -20.08 5.89
CA GLU A 112 36.69 -20.51 4.63
C GLU A 112 35.69 -21.31 3.77
N LEU A 113 34.97 -22.26 4.35
CA LEU A 113 33.86 -22.97 3.72
C LEU A 113 32.83 -22.01 3.13
N PHE A 114 32.34 -21.07 3.93
CA PHE A 114 31.38 -20.07 3.49
C PHE A 114 31.92 -19.22 2.34
N LYS A 115 33.19 -18.82 2.40
CA LYS A 115 33.84 -18.05 1.34
C LYS A 115 33.92 -18.85 0.04
N LYS A 116 34.34 -20.12 0.10
CA LYS A 116 34.44 -21.00 -1.08
C LYS A 116 33.08 -21.25 -1.71
N ALA A 117 32.07 -21.52 -0.90
CA ALA A 117 30.70 -21.65 -1.36
C ALA A 117 30.18 -20.37 -2.02
N SER A 118 30.49 -19.21 -1.45
CA SER A 118 30.15 -17.91 -2.04
C SER A 118 30.82 -17.68 -3.41
N GLU A 119 32.08 -18.10 -3.58
CA GLU A 119 32.79 -18.01 -4.86
C GLU A 119 32.15 -18.91 -5.92
N ILE A 120 31.78 -20.14 -5.57
CA ILE A 120 31.07 -21.09 -6.44
C ILE A 120 29.70 -20.53 -6.84
N GLN A 121 28.95 -19.99 -5.88
CA GLN A 121 27.63 -19.41 -6.13
C GLN A 121 27.69 -18.24 -7.14
N ILE A 122 28.70 -17.37 -7.03
CA ILE A 122 28.88 -16.25 -7.96
C ILE A 122 29.23 -16.77 -9.37
N LEU A 123 30.05 -17.82 -9.47
CA LEU A 123 30.34 -18.47 -10.75
C LEU A 123 29.07 -19.10 -11.35
N PHE A 124 28.26 -19.77 -10.53
CA PHE A 124 26.98 -20.32 -10.96
C PHE A 124 26.07 -19.23 -11.56
N PHE A 125 25.91 -18.08 -10.89
CA PHE A 125 25.13 -16.97 -11.45
C PHE A 125 25.70 -16.46 -12.79
N SER A 126 27.02 -16.30 -12.88
CA SER A 126 27.71 -15.88 -14.12
C SER A 126 27.40 -16.83 -15.29
N ILE A 127 27.49 -18.14 -15.06
CA ILE A 127 27.24 -19.15 -16.09
C ILE A 127 25.77 -19.10 -16.51
N VAL A 128 24.84 -19.13 -15.54
CA VAL A 128 23.40 -19.13 -15.83
C VAL A 128 22.95 -17.88 -16.58
N GLU A 129 23.50 -16.69 -16.27
CA GLU A 129 23.19 -15.45 -16.98
C GLU A 129 23.61 -15.50 -18.46
N LYS A 130 24.69 -16.23 -18.79
CA LYS A 130 25.20 -16.42 -20.17
C LYS A 130 24.41 -17.46 -20.97
N VAL A 131 23.76 -18.42 -20.31
CA VAL A 131 22.99 -19.49 -20.96
C VAL A 131 21.72 -18.95 -21.62
N GLU A 132 21.40 -19.50 -22.79
CA GLU A 132 20.15 -19.26 -23.51
C GLU A 132 19.21 -20.46 -23.32
N PHE A 133 17.96 -20.19 -22.95
CA PHE A 133 16.94 -21.21 -22.74
C PHE A 133 15.94 -21.20 -23.91
N ASP A 134 15.67 -22.37 -24.48
CA ASP A 134 14.70 -22.51 -25.58
C ASP A 134 13.30 -22.83 -25.05
N PHE A 135 12.42 -21.84 -25.02
CA PHE A 135 11.05 -21.99 -24.52
C PHE A 135 10.12 -22.83 -25.42
N THR A 136 10.55 -23.22 -26.62
CA THR A 136 9.83 -24.23 -27.40
C THR A 136 9.94 -25.62 -26.75
N LEU A 137 10.99 -25.84 -25.95
CA LEU A 137 11.24 -27.06 -25.20
C LEU A 137 10.72 -26.91 -23.76
N LYS A 138 9.69 -27.68 -23.39
CA LYS A 138 9.17 -27.72 -22.01
C LYS A 138 10.24 -28.01 -20.95
N LYS A 139 11.27 -28.78 -21.33
CA LYS A 139 12.39 -29.12 -20.45
C LYS A 139 13.16 -27.87 -20.02
N ASP A 140 13.46 -26.97 -20.95
CA ASP A 140 14.23 -25.75 -20.66
C ASP A 140 13.45 -24.78 -19.78
N LEU A 141 12.14 -24.64 -20.01
CA LEU A 141 11.26 -23.90 -19.11
C LEU A 141 11.31 -24.48 -17.68
N SER A 142 11.13 -25.79 -17.53
CA SER A 142 11.16 -26.43 -16.21
C SER A 142 12.53 -26.29 -15.52
N LEU A 143 13.61 -26.32 -16.30
CA LEU A 143 14.97 -26.16 -15.82
C LEU A 143 15.20 -24.74 -15.29
N LEU A 144 14.77 -23.72 -16.05
CA LEU A 144 14.89 -22.32 -15.66
C LEU A 144 14.07 -21.98 -14.41
N LEU A 145 12.85 -22.50 -14.30
CA LEU A 145 12.04 -22.33 -13.09
C LEU A 145 12.73 -22.94 -11.86
N ARG A 146 13.37 -24.10 -12.02
CA ARG A 146 14.12 -24.75 -10.94
C ARG A 146 15.38 -24.00 -10.57
N VAL A 147 16.07 -23.39 -11.53
CA VAL A 147 17.19 -22.46 -11.28
C VAL A 147 16.72 -21.27 -10.43
N LEU A 148 15.63 -20.60 -10.83
CA LEU A 148 15.08 -19.47 -10.06
C LEU A 148 14.70 -19.89 -8.63
N GLN A 149 14.11 -21.07 -8.48
CA GLN A 149 13.77 -21.63 -7.16
C GLN A 149 15.01 -21.82 -6.28
N TYR A 150 16.10 -22.38 -6.81
CA TYR A 150 17.33 -22.55 -6.03
C TYR A 150 18.02 -21.22 -5.71
N ILE A 151 18.05 -20.26 -6.64
CA ILE A 151 18.56 -18.90 -6.37
C ILE A 151 17.78 -18.28 -5.20
N TRP A 152 16.46 -18.45 -5.17
CA TRP A 152 15.62 -18.01 -4.07
C TRP A 152 15.98 -18.73 -2.75
N TYR A 153 16.06 -20.06 -2.73
CA TYR A 153 16.42 -20.79 -1.51
C TYR A 153 17.81 -20.47 -0.99
N GLY A 154 18.78 -20.23 -1.89
CA GLY A 154 20.09 -19.71 -1.52
C GLY A 154 19.98 -18.35 -0.84
N ALA A 155 19.18 -17.42 -1.36
CA ALA A 155 18.94 -16.12 -0.73
C ALA A 155 18.36 -16.26 0.68
N LYS A 156 17.38 -17.15 0.88
CA LYS A 156 16.81 -17.47 2.20
C LYS A 156 17.88 -18.04 3.15
N ALA A 157 18.69 -18.98 2.68
CA ALA A 157 19.72 -19.64 3.49
C ALA A 157 20.81 -18.67 3.99
N VAL A 158 21.17 -17.66 3.19
CA VAL A 158 22.19 -16.67 3.58
C VAL A 158 21.64 -15.39 4.21
N TYR A 159 20.32 -15.26 4.38
CA TYR A 159 19.66 -14.04 4.86
C TYR A 159 20.29 -13.51 6.17
N ASN A 160 20.42 -14.37 7.17
CA ASN A 160 21.00 -14.02 8.48
C ASN A 160 22.54 -14.09 8.51
N ALA A 161 23.16 -14.63 7.46
CA ALA A 161 24.60 -14.87 7.42
C ALA A 161 25.36 -13.77 6.65
N SER A 162 24.84 -13.31 5.51
CA SER A 162 25.53 -12.34 4.66
C SER A 162 24.60 -11.56 3.73
N ASN A 163 24.37 -10.29 4.06
CA ASN A 163 23.61 -9.35 3.23
C ASN A 163 24.20 -9.23 1.81
N LYS A 164 25.53 -9.34 1.66
CA LYS A 164 26.21 -9.21 0.36
C LYS A 164 25.89 -10.38 -0.57
N ILE A 165 25.96 -11.61 -0.04
CA ILE A 165 25.68 -12.81 -0.82
C ILE A 165 24.17 -12.93 -1.08
N MET A 166 23.34 -12.60 -0.09
CA MET A 166 21.89 -12.51 -0.26
C MET A 166 21.51 -11.54 -1.39
N ALA A 167 22.09 -10.34 -1.40
CA ALA A 167 21.85 -9.37 -2.47
C ALA A 167 22.32 -9.85 -3.85
N SER A 168 23.35 -10.71 -3.91
CA SER A 168 23.82 -11.30 -5.15
C SER A 168 22.82 -12.31 -5.71
N HIS A 169 22.22 -13.15 -4.85
CA HIS A 169 21.14 -14.07 -5.24
C HIS A 169 19.94 -13.30 -5.79
N TRP A 170 19.45 -12.29 -5.07
CA TRP A 170 18.32 -11.49 -5.52
C TRP A 170 18.61 -10.74 -6.82
N LYS A 171 19.83 -10.23 -6.98
CA LYS A 171 20.25 -9.61 -8.24
C LYS A 171 20.19 -10.62 -9.38
N ALA A 172 20.74 -11.82 -9.23
CA ALA A 172 20.69 -12.87 -10.25
C ALA A 172 19.24 -13.27 -10.58
N TYR A 173 18.40 -13.48 -9.56
CA TYR A 173 16.98 -13.78 -9.72
C TYR A 173 16.27 -12.72 -10.57
N ILE A 174 16.45 -11.45 -10.22
CA ILE A 174 15.83 -10.31 -10.91
C ILE A 174 16.37 -10.18 -12.34
N THR A 175 17.69 -10.34 -12.55
CA THR A 175 18.30 -10.28 -13.87
C THR A 175 17.72 -11.33 -14.81
N ILE A 176 17.64 -12.59 -14.35
CA ILE A 176 17.12 -13.71 -15.13
C ILE A 176 15.62 -13.54 -15.40
N SER A 177 14.84 -13.20 -14.35
CA SER A 177 13.40 -12.95 -14.48
C SER A 177 13.10 -11.82 -15.47
N LYS A 178 13.95 -10.77 -15.49
CA LYS A 178 13.84 -9.67 -16.44
C LYS A 178 14.24 -10.09 -17.86
N LYS A 179 15.29 -10.91 -18.01
CA LYS A 179 15.77 -11.42 -19.31
C LYS A 179 14.67 -12.18 -20.06
N TYR A 180 13.85 -12.92 -19.33
CA TYR A 180 12.79 -13.79 -19.86
C TYR A 180 11.38 -13.39 -19.41
N ALA A 181 11.16 -12.09 -19.19
CA ALA A 181 9.92 -11.60 -18.59
C ALA A 181 8.67 -11.88 -19.45
N ALA A 182 8.80 -11.92 -20.79
CA ALA A 182 7.67 -12.16 -21.69
C ALA A 182 7.23 -13.63 -21.66
N GLU A 183 8.19 -14.54 -21.52
CA GLU A 183 8.00 -15.98 -21.56
C GLU A 183 7.63 -16.54 -20.17
N LEU A 184 8.15 -15.96 -19.10
CA LEU A 184 8.01 -16.47 -17.74
C LEU A 184 6.89 -15.87 -16.90
N LYS A 185 6.30 -14.74 -17.32
CA LYS A 185 5.31 -13.99 -16.53
C LYS A 185 4.20 -14.88 -15.96
N ASP A 186 3.77 -15.87 -16.74
CA ASP A 186 2.65 -16.73 -16.40
C ASP A 186 3.02 -18.01 -15.64
N TYR A 187 4.32 -18.31 -15.55
CA TYR A 187 4.84 -19.55 -14.97
C TYR A 187 5.56 -19.34 -13.63
N ILE A 188 6.13 -18.17 -13.38
CA ILE A 188 6.76 -17.85 -12.10
C ILE A 188 5.66 -17.61 -11.05
N ILE A 189 5.68 -18.40 -9.99
CA ILE A 189 4.85 -18.21 -8.80
C ILE A 189 5.75 -17.73 -7.67
N ASN A 190 5.54 -16.51 -7.21
CA ASN A 190 6.40 -15.83 -6.23
C ASN A 190 5.86 -15.84 -4.80
N ASP A 191 4.90 -16.71 -4.48
CA ASP A 191 4.25 -16.75 -3.17
C ASP A 191 5.25 -16.92 -2.02
N GLU A 192 6.07 -17.99 -2.03
CA GLU A 192 7.08 -18.25 -1.00
C GLU A 192 8.08 -17.08 -0.79
N PRO A 193 8.74 -16.54 -1.83
CA PRO A 193 9.64 -15.41 -1.64
C PRO A 193 8.93 -14.14 -1.15
N ILE A 194 7.71 -13.88 -1.60
CA ILE A 194 6.92 -12.72 -1.15
C ILE A 194 6.58 -12.85 0.33
N ASP A 195 6.08 -14.01 0.76
CA ASP A 195 5.70 -14.26 2.15
C ASP A 195 6.89 -14.08 3.09
N PHE A 196 8.05 -14.62 2.71
CA PHE A 196 9.29 -14.44 3.46
C PHE A 196 9.69 -12.97 3.55
N LEU A 197 9.73 -12.24 2.43
CA LEU A 197 10.14 -10.83 2.41
C LEU A 197 9.20 -9.98 3.27
N CYS A 198 7.88 -10.16 3.15
CA CYS A 198 6.89 -9.45 3.95
C CYS A 198 7.07 -9.74 5.45
N SER A 199 7.28 -11.01 5.83
CA SER A 199 7.54 -11.41 7.22
C SER A 199 8.80 -10.76 7.77
N GLU A 200 9.92 -10.89 7.06
CA GLU A 200 11.22 -10.43 7.56
C GLU A 200 11.31 -8.90 7.62
N ILE A 201 10.80 -8.19 6.60
CA ILE A 201 10.76 -6.72 6.64
C ILE A 201 9.89 -6.24 7.81
N LYS A 202 8.73 -6.89 8.04
CA LYS A 202 7.85 -6.57 9.17
C LYS A 202 8.57 -6.76 10.51
N LYS A 203 9.28 -7.87 10.70
CA LYS A 203 10.10 -8.11 11.91
C LYS A 203 11.16 -7.02 12.10
N THR A 204 11.91 -6.71 11.04
CA THR A 204 12.95 -5.67 11.10
C THR A 204 12.39 -4.30 11.45
N ILE A 205 11.24 -3.91 10.90
CA ILE A 205 10.59 -2.62 11.21
C ILE A 205 10.08 -2.59 12.65
N LEU A 206 9.49 -3.68 13.15
CA LEU A 206 9.01 -3.76 14.54
C LEU A 206 10.15 -3.66 15.56
N SER A 207 11.36 -4.09 15.21
CA SER A 207 12.56 -3.96 16.05
C SER A 207 13.41 -2.72 15.74
N PHE A 208 12.99 -1.88 14.78
CA PHE A 208 13.80 -0.78 14.29
C PHE A 208 13.95 0.32 15.34
N GLN A 209 15.15 0.91 15.38
CA GLN A 209 15.45 2.11 16.16
C GLN A 209 16.09 3.12 15.20
N PHE A 210 15.76 4.41 15.31
CA PHE A 210 16.16 5.48 14.38
C PHE A 210 17.67 5.50 14.05
N ASN A 211 18.51 5.09 15.01
CA ASN A 211 19.96 5.06 14.85
C ASN A 211 20.48 3.85 14.04
N ASP A 212 19.65 2.85 13.76
CA ASP A 212 20.03 1.64 13.02
C ASP A 212 19.88 1.80 11.51
N GLU A 213 20.72 2.65 10.93
CA GLU A 213 20.71 2.91 9.48
C GLU A 213 20.94 1.63 8.65
N SER A 214 21.57 0.60 9.23
CA SER A 214 21.92 -0.64 8.55
C SER A 214 20.68 -1.49 8.26
N SER A 215 19.81 -1.68 9.25
CA SER A 215 18.54 -2.38 9.11
C SER A 215 17.62 -1.65 8.14
N LEU A 216 17.58 -0.32 8.18
CA LEU A 216 16.75 0.45 7.26
C LEU A 216 17.24 0.36 5.81
N LYS A 217 18.56 0.36 5.57
CA LYS A 217 19.14 0.11 4.24
C LYS A 217 18.80 -1.28 3.72
N LEU A 218 18.86 -2.30 4.59
CA LEU A 218 18.48 -3.67 4.24
C LEU A 218 16.99 -3.74 3.87
N SER A 219 16.09 -3.22 4.71
CA SER A 219 14.65 -3.18 4.43
C SER A 219 14.33 -2.43 3.14
N THR A 220 15.03 -1.32 2.86
CA THR A 220 14.88 -0.57 1.60
C THR A 220 15.23 -1.45 0.39
N TYR A 221 16.34 -2.18 0.47
CA TYR A 221 16.74 -3.12 -0.58
C TYR A 221 15.71 -4.25 -0.73
N MET A 222 15.23 -4.84 0.37
CA MET A 222 14.27 -5.93 0.35
C MET A 222 12.89 -5.49 -0.18
N MET A 223 12.44 -4.27 0.14
CA MET A 223 11.24 -3.67 -0.47
C MET A 223 11.38 -3.51 -1.98
N SER A 224 12.56 -3.11 -2.45
CA SER A 224 12.85 -3.03 -3.89
C SER A 224 12.78 -4.40 -4.56
N VAL A 225 13.33 -5.44 -3.93
CA VAL A 225 13.21 -6.83 -4.41
C VAL A 225 11.75 -7.27 -4.45
N LEU A 226 10.98 -7.03 -3.39
CA LEU A 226 9.55 -7.37 -3.30
C LEU A 226 8.76 -6.75 -4.46
N VAL A 227 8.95 -5.46 -4.74
CA VAL A 227 8.33 -4.79 -5.89
C VAL A 227 8.71 -5.46 -7.21
N LYS A 228 9.97 -5.87 -7.39
CA LYS A 228 10.41 -6.57 -8.61
C LYS A 228 9.79 -7.96 -8.75
N LEU A 229 9.65 -8.72 -7.66
CA LEU A 229 8.98 -10.01 -7.70
C LEU A 229 7.51 -9.89 -8.11
N CYS A 230 6.80 -8.87 -7.59
CA CYS A 230 5.42 -8.58 -7.99
C CYS A 230 5.32 -8.13 -9.47
N SER A 231 6.41 -7.61 -10.07
CA SER A 231 6.41 -7.15 -11.47
C SER A 231 6.70 -8.25 -12.51
N TYR A 232 7.45 -9.30 -12.14
CA TYR A 232 7.93 -10.31 -13.10
C TYR A 232 7.30 -11.69 -12.94
N GLY A 233 6.54 -11.94 -11.87
CA GLY A 233 5.85 -13.21 -11.65
C GLY A 233 4.42 -13.02 -11.18
N ARG A 234 3.69 -14.12 -11.06
CA ARG A 234 2.34 -14.15 -10.50
C ARG A 234 2.39 -14.37 -8.99
N ILE A 235 1.43 -13.74 -8.32
CA ILE A 235 1.04 -14.07 -6.96
C ILE A 235 -0.17 -14.99 -7.10
N SER A 236 -0.18 -16.13 -6.43
CA SER A 236 -1.34 -17.03 -6.45
C SER A 236 -2.07 -16.96 -5.12
N LYS A 237 -1.38 -17.24 -4.01
CA LYS A 237 -1.97 -17.34 -2.67
C LYS A 237 -1.60 -16.18 -1.74
N SER A 238 -0.48 -15.50 -2.01
CA SER A 238 0.09 -14.50 -1.09
C SER A 238 -0.57 -13.12 -1.13
N HIS A 239 -1.67 -12.94 -1.86
CA HIS A 239 -2.38 -11.66 -1.93
C HIS A 239 -2.81 -11.14 -0.56
N ASN A 240 -3.27 -12.02 0.33
CA ASN A 240 -3.63 -11.65 1.71
C ASN A 240 -2.40 -11.18 2.50
N VAL A 241 -1.26 -11.86 2.34
CA VAL A 241 -0.01 -11.51 3.03
C VAL A 241 0.48 -10.14 2.57
N VAL A 242 0.44 -9.87 1.26
CA VAL A 242 0.78 -8.55 0.70
C VAL A 242 -0.18 -7.47 1.21
N LEU A 243 -1.49 -7.74 1.23
CA LEU A 243 -2.48 -6.81 1.75
C LEU A 243 -2.22 -6.48 3.23
N GLU A 244 -2.08 -7.49 4.08
CA GLU A 244 -1.78 -7.30 5.51
C GLU A 244 -0.46 -6.57 5.74
N PHE A 245 0.54 -6.83 4.91
CA PHE A 245 1.83 -6.16 4.97
C PHE A 245 1.73 -4.67 4.61
N ILE A 246 1.02 -4.33 3.54
CA ILE A 246 0.74 -2.94 3.15
C ILE A 246 -0.08 -2.25 4.25
N LEU A 247 -1.09 -2.94 4.79
CA LEU A 247 -1.90 -2.41 5.88
C LEU A 247 -1.06 -2.08 7.11
N PHE A 248 -0.14 -2.98 7.46
CA PHE A 248 0.81 -2.78 8.55
C PHE A 248 1.71 -1.56 8.31
N LEU A 249 2.34 -1.43 7.15
CA LEU A 249 3.27 -0.33 6.86
C LEU A 249 2.57 1.03 6.91
N ASN A 250 1.44 1.16 6.21
CA ASN A 250 0.65 2.39 6.21
C ASN A 250 0.18 2.76 7.62
N SER A 251 -0.23 1.77 8.41
CA SER A 251 -0.63 2.00 9.81
C SER A 251 0.54 2.45 10.69
N TYR A 252 1.73 1.90 10.46
CA TYR A 252 2.95 2.24 11.20
C TYR A 252 3.35 3.71 11.01
N TRP A 253 3.22 4.21 9.78
CA TRP A 253 3.56 5.60 9.42
C TRP A 253 2.65 6.66 10.02
N LEU A 254 1.47 6.28 10.51
CA LEU A 254 0.55 7.20 11.19
C LEU A 254 1.01 7.52 12.62
N SER A 255 2.06 6.87 13.11
CA SER A 255 2.68 7.26 14.37
C SER A 255 3.66 8.41 14.16
N ASP A 256 3.59 9.45 15.00
CA ASP A 256 4.50 10.61 14.97
C ASP A 256 5.88 10.32 15.59
N THR A 257 6.26 9.04 15.70
CA THR A 257 7.56 8.65 16.24
C THR A 257 8.66 8.94 15.23
N GLN A 258 9.86 9.31 15.72
CA GLN A 258 11.02 9.52 14.84
C GLN A 258 11.34 8.26 14.01
N ASP A 259 11.16 7.09 14.60
CA ASP A 259 11.33 5.80 13.94
C ASP A 259 10.37 5.64 12.76
N ALA A 260 9.08 5.94 12.96
CA ALA A 260 8.07 5.81 11.92
C ALA A 260 8.23 6.81 10.78
N VAL A 261 8.62 8.05 11.08
CA VAL A 261 8.93 9.05 10.05
C VAL A 261 10.11 8.58 9.18
N ALA A 262 11.20 8.11 9.79
CA ALA A 262 12.37 7.63 9.05
C ALA A 262 12.05 6.43 8.15
N VAL A 263 11.21 5.50 8.63
CA VAL A 263 10.74 4.36 7.83
C VAL A 263 9.82 4.81 6.71
N LYS A 264 8.87 5.71 6.98
CA LYS A 264 7.93 6.28 5.99
C LYS A 264 8.67 6.94 4.84
N ASP A 265 9.61 7.83 5.15
CA ASP A 265 10.35 8.62 4.16
C ASP A 265 11.12 7.74 3.17
N ARG A 266 11.62 6.57 3.63
CA ARG A 266 12.37 5.65 2.76
C ARG A 266 11.50 4.62 2.07
N LEU A 267 10.46 4.10 2.73
CA LEU A 267 9.73 2.92 2.26
C LEU A 267 8.40 3.23 1.56
N SER A 268 7.80 4.40 1.79
CA SER A 268 6.47 4.76 1.25
C SER A 268 6.33 4.57 -0.26
N GLN A 269 7.32 5.04 -1.03
CA GLN A 269 7.33 4.90 -2.50
C GLN A 269 7.18 3.45 -3.00
N PHE A 270 7.66 2.46 -2.23
CA PHE A 270 7.58 1.06 -2.63
C PHE A 270 6.19 0.49 -2.38
N VAL A 271 5.54 0.90 -1.29
CA VAL A 271 4.15 0.50 -1.00
C VAL A 271 3.21 1.00 -2.07
N ASP A 272 3.37 2.26 -2.49
CA ASP A 272 2.61 2.81 -3.61
C ASP A 272 2.78 1.97 -4.87
N GLN A 273 4.02 1.58 -5.17
CA GLN A 273 4.32 0.71 -6.32
C GLN A 273 3.69 -0.68 -6.18
N LEU A 274 3.67 -1.29 -4.99
CA LEU A 274 3.02 -2.59 -4.76
C LEU A 274 1.53 -2.53 -5.08
N VAL A 275 0.82 -1.50 -4.59
CA VAL A 275 -0.62 -1.35 -4.88
C VAL A 275 -0.84 -1.09 -6.37
N LEU A 276 -0.02 -0.24 -7.00
CA LEU A 276 -0.17 0.10 -8.42
C LEU A 276 0.16 -1.06 -9.37
N LEU A 277 1.06 -1.97 -8.97
CA LEU A 277 1.45 -3.16 -9.74
C LEU A 277 0.54 -4.38 -9.48
N SER A 278 -0.33 -4.30 -8.47
CA SER A 278 -1.21 -5.39 -8.08
C SER A 278 -2.12 -5.82 -9.24
N ASP A 279 -2.48 -7.09 -9.29
CA ASP A 279 -3.39 -7.65 -10.31
C ASP A 279 -4.87 -7.52 -9.89
N ASP A 280 -5.78 -8.13 -10.65
CA ASP A 280 -7.21 -8.17 -10.32
C ASP A 280 -7.53 -9.06 -9.11
N THR A 281 -6.69 -10.06 -8.85
CA THR A 281 -6.87 -10.97 -7.71
C THR A 281 -6.64 -10.24 -6.41
N PHE A 282 -5.59 -9.41 -6.33
CA PHE A 282 -5.34 -8.52 -5.21
C PHE A 282 -6.52 -7.58 -4.93
N VAL A 283 -7.12 -6.99 -5.97
CA VAL A 283 -8.29 -6.10 -5.81
C VAL A 283 -9.44 -6.85 -5.17
N LYS A 284 -9.74 -8.06 -5.65
CA LYS A 284 -10.81 -8.90 -5.08
C LYS A 284 -10.51 -9.27 -3.63
N THR A 285 -9.26 -9.55 -3.31
CA THR A 285 -8.80 -9.76 -1.93
C THR A 285 -9.07 -8.54 -1.07
N PHE A 286 -8.63 -7.34 -1.48
CA PHE A 286 -8.90 -6.09 -0.77
C PHE A 286 -10.40 -5.82 -0.60
N GLN A 287 -11.19 -6.01 -1.65
CA GLN A 287 -12.64 -5.84 -1.62
C GLN A 287 -13.32 -6.82 -0.65
N SER A 288 -12.82 -8.06 -0.55
CA SER A 288 -13.39 -9.06 0.35
C SER A 288 -13.05 -8.77 1.82
N SER A 289 -11.88 -8.19 2.08
CA SER A 289 -11.42 -7.83 3.43
C SER A 289 -11.92 -6.46 3.91
N SER A 290 -12.43 -5.61 3.02
CA SER A 290 -12.78 -4.21 3.36
C SER A 290 -13.80 -4.09 4.49
N GLN A 291 -14.84 -4.93 4.48
CA GLN A 291 -15.88 -4.88 5.51
C GLN A 291 -15.34 -5.24 6.90
N GLU A 292 -14.42 -6.20 6.98
CA GLU A 292 -13.77 -6.56 8.24
C GLU A 292 -12.90 -5.41 8.76
N ILE A 293 -12.17 -4.74 7.86
CA ILE A 293 -11.34 -3.57 8.20
C ILE A 293 -12.21 -2.41 8.68
N ILE A 294 -13.33 -2.13 8.01
CA ILE A 294 -14.29 -1.07 8.38
C ILE A 294 -14.90 -1.34 9.77
N ASN A 295 -15.21 -2.60 10.05
CA ASN A 295 -15.78 -3.01 11.34
C ASN A 295 -14.74 -3.05 12.47
N ASN A 296 -13.45 -3.00 12.16
CA ASN A 296 -12.41 -2.98 13.17
C ASN A 296 -12.36 -1.62 13.89
N ASN A 297 -11.99 -1.62 15.17
CA ASN A 297 -11.86 -0.40 15.98
C ASN A 297 -10.52 0.35 15.74
N SER A 298 -9.64 -0.17 14.88
CA SER A 298 -8.35 0.45 14.58
C SER A 298 -8.51 1.56 13.53
N SER A 299 -8.47 2.82 13.98
CA SER A 299 -8.47 4.00 13.09
C SER A 299 -7.28 4.01 12.12
N SER A 300 -6.11 3.55 12.57
CA SER A 300 -4.91 3.46 11.73
C SER A 300 -5.08 2.46 10.58
N GLN A 301 -5.69 1.31 10.82
CA GLN A 301 -5.98 0.33 9.76
C GLN A 301 -7.00 0.87 8.75
N LYS A 302 -8.03 1.59 9.19
CA LYS A 302 -9.00 2.24 8.30
C LYS A 302 -8.35 3.28 7.41
N MET A 303 -7.51 4.15 7.97
CA MET A 303 -6.73 5.13 7.21
C MET A 303 -5.79 4.46 6.22
N SER A 304 -5.15 3.38 6.64
CA SER A 304 -4.31 2.58 5.76
C SER A 304 -5.11 1.98 4.58
N ALA A 305 -6.31 1.45 4.83
CA ALA A 305 -7.20 0.96 3.77
C ALA A 305 -7.66 2.09 2.84
N MET A 306 -7.84 3.31 3.36
CA MET A 306 -8.12 4.49 2.54
C MET A 306 -6.97 4.78 1.55
N CYS A 307 -5.72 4.72 2.00
CA CYS A 307 -4.56 4.89 1.12
C CYS A 307 -4.52 3.82 0.01
N ILE A 308 -4.83 2.56 0.34
CA ILE A 308 -4.92 1.48 -0.66
C ILE A 308 -6.04 1.78 -1.67
N ALA A 309 -7.23 2.13 -1.20
CA ALA A 309 -8.37 2.46 -2.06
C ALA A 309 -8.04 3.62 -3.01
N MET A 310 -7.43 4.70 -2.48
CA MET A 310 -6.97 5.85 -3.26
C MET A 310 -6.01 5.44 -4.39
N LEU A 311 -5.01 4.61 -4.08
CA LEU A 311 -4.03 4.13 -5.07
C LEU A 311 -4.65 3.18 -6.10
N LEU A 312 -5.62 2.34 -5.71
CA LEU A 312 -6.37 1.50 -6.64
C LEU A 312 -7.24 2.34 -7.59
N ILE A 313 -7.87 3.42 -7.09
CA ILE A 313 -8.57 4.40 -7.94
C ILE A 313 -7.57 5.06 -8.90
N LYS A 314 -6.41 5.52 -8.40
CA LYS A 314 -5.35 6.07 -9.24
C LYS A 314 -4.91 5.08 -10.34
N ARG A 315 -4.85 3.78 -10.05
CA ARG A 315 -4.55 2.73 -11.05
C ARG A 315 -5.62 2.66 -12.14
N LEU A 316 -6.90 2.73 -11.76
CA LEU A 316 -8.03 2.71 -12.70
C LEU A 316 -8.05 3.90 -13.67
N THR A 317 -7.40 5.02 -13.33
CA THR A 317 -7.23 6.13 -14.29
C THR A 317 -6.43 5.73 -15.54
N LYS A 318 -5.53 4.73 -15.41
CA LYS A 318 -4.69 4.23 -16.50
C LYS A 318 -5.30 3.03 -17.22
N THR A 319 -6.01 2.18 -16.47
CA THR A 319 -6.67 0.97 -16.96
C THR A 319 -8.14 0.99 -16.51
N PRO A 320 -9.02 1.68 -17.24
CA PRO A 320 -10.41 1.89 -16.82
C PRO A 320 -11.18 0.58 -16.73
N CYS A 321 -11.92 0.41 -15.63
CA CYS A 321 -12.87 -0.68 -15.45
C CYS A 321 -14.00 -0.19 -14.54
N ASP A 322 -15.15 0.14 -15.13
CA ASP A 322 -16.24 0.80 -14.42
C ASP A 322 -16.81 -0.04 -13.28
N GLN A 323 -16.87 -1.37 -13.45
CA GLN A 323 -17.34 -2.26 -12.38
C GLN A 323 -16.40 -2.23 -11.17
N GLN A 324 -15.09 -2.32 -11.39
CA GLN A 324 -14.11 -2.24 -10.30
C GLN A 324 -14.08 -0.84 -9.69
N ALA A 325 -14.18 0.21 -10.52
CA ALA A 325 -14.24 1.60 -10.08
C ALA A 325 -15.42 1.84 -9.14
N HIS A 326 -16.61 1.40 -9.53
CA HIS A 326 -17.81 1.51 -8.69
C HIS A 326 -17.61 0.84 -7.32
N GLN A 327 -17.10 -0.39 -7.30
CA GLN A 327 -16.88 -1.14 -6.05
C GLN A 327 -15.86 -0.45 -5.14
N ILE A 328 -14.75 0.05 -5.69
CA ILE A 328 -13.74 0.74 -4.88
C ILE A 328 -14.28 2.10 -4.40
N ILE A 329 -15.07 2.82 -5.20
CA ILE A 329 -15.73 4.06 -4.77
C ILE A 329 -16.68 3.79 -3.61
N CYS A 330 -17.47 2.71 -3.65
CA CYS A 330 -18.32 2.32 -2.50
C CYS A 330 -17.48 2.12 -1.23
N ILE A 331 -16.37 1.37 -1.34
CA ILE A 331 -15.45 1.14 -0.21
C ILE A 331 -14.87 2.46 0.32
N VAL A 332 -14.52 3.40 -0.56
CA VAL A 332 -14.05 4.73 -0.15
C VAL A 332 -15.11 5.43 0.71
N PHE A 333 -16.36 5.45 0.26
CA PHE A 333 -17.44 6.09 1.03
C PHE A 333 -17.73 5.38 2.35
N ASP A 334 -17.70 4.05 2.38
CA ASP A 334 -17.87 3.30 3.62
C ASP A 334 -16.73 3.55 4.60
N LEU A 335 -15.49 3.68 4.11
CA LEU A 335 -14.34 4.07 4.92
C LEU A 335 -14.48 5.51 5.44
N ILE A 336 -14.89 6.47 4.60
CA ILE A 336 -15.14 7.88 4.99
C ILE A 336 -16.17 7.96 6.12
N LYS A 337 -17.26 7.19 6.05
CA LYS A 337 -18.28 7.10 7.12
C LYS A 337 -17.75 6.47 8.41
N SER A 338 -16.67 5.69 8.34
CA SER A 338 -16.16 4.90 9.47
C SER A 338 -14.95 5.51 10.19
N ILE A 339 -14.34 6.53 9.59
CA ILE A 339 -13.12 7.19 10.07
C ILE A 339 -13.52 8.47 10.82
N ASP A 340 -12.86 8.71 11.96
CA ASP A 340 -13.01 9.95 12.71
C ASP A 340 -12.53 11.13 11.85
N SER A 341 -13.40 12.14 11.68
CA SER A 341 -13.15 13.31 10.85
C SER A 341 -11.87 14.05 11.22
N VAL A 342 -11.48 14.00 12.49
CA VAL A 342 -10.24 14.60 13.01
C VAL A 342 -9.00 14.00 12.33
N MET A 343 -9.00 12.71 12.01
CA MET A 343 -7.84 12.03 11.40
C MET A 343 -7.63 12.39 9.93
N CYS A 344 -8.69 12.72 9.21
CA CYS A 344 -8.58 13.18 7.82
C CYS A 344 -8.12 14.64 7.74
N CYS A 345 -8.52 15.50 8.70
CA CYS A 345 -8.08 16.89 8.75
C CYS A 345 -6.57 17.05 8.94
N TYR A 346 -5.91 16.11 9.63
CA TYR A 346 -4.45 16.15 9.82
C TYR A 346 -3.64 15.68 8.60
N ASN A 347 -4.29 15.06 7.61
CA ASN A 347 -3.64 14.56 6.40
C ASN A 347 -4.27 15.20 5.15
N VAL A 348 -4.11 16.53 5.03
CA VAL A 348 -4.67 17.35 3.94
C VAL A 348 -4.35 16.78 2.55
N ASP A 349 -3.13 16.28 2.37
CA ASP A 349 -2.70 15.66 1.10
C ASP A 349 -3.57 14.45 0.71
N ILE A 350 -3.99 13.62 1.69
CA ILE A 350 -4.84 12.44 1.43
C ILE A 350 -6.24 12.88 0.98
N TYR A 351 -6.80 13.93 1.59
CA TYR A 351 -8.12 14.43 1.20
C TYR A 351 -8.13 14.93 -0.24
N GLU A 352 -7.16 15.79 -0.58
CA GLU A 352 -7.04 16.36 -1.92
C GLU A 352 -6.73 15.28 -2.96
N ASP A 353 -5.77 14.39 -2.68
CA ASP A 353 -5.42 13.29 -3.58
C ASP A 353 -6.60 12.36 -3.80
N LEU A 354 -7.36 12.02 -2.75
CA LEU A 354 -8.53 11.16 -2.87
C LEU A 354 -9.61 11.83 -3.73
N LEU A 355 -9.92 13.11 -3.50
CA LEU A 355 -10.87 13.87 -4.33
C LEU A 355 -10.44 13.88 -5.80
N ILE A 356 -9.18 14.19 -6.08
CA ILE A 356 -8.64 14.27 -7.45
C ILE A 356 -8.72 12.90 -8.12
N ASN A 357 -8.28 11.83 -7.45
CA ASN A 357 -8.25 10.49 -8.04
C ASN A 357 -9.68 9.97 -8.29
N VAL A 358 -10.60 10.13 -7.32
CA VAL A 358 -12.00 9.70 -7.48
C VAL A 358 -12.69 10.47 -8.59
N ALA A 359 -12.54 11.80 -8.62
CA ALA A 359 -13.09 12.64 -9.69
C ALA A 359 -12.53 12.25 -11.06
N SER A 360 -11.22 12.01 -11.13
CA SER A 360 -10.54 11.62 -12.38
C SER A 360 -11.10 10.33 -12.95
N VAL A 361 -11.28 9.29 -12.12
CA VAL A 361 -11.86 8.01 -12.57
C VAL A 361 -13.29 8.20 -13.05
N ILE A 362 -14.11 8.95 -12.31
CA ILE A 362 -15.51 9.20 -12.72
C ILE A 362 -15.58 9.93 -14.08
N LEU A 363 -14.70 10.91 -14.30
CA LEU A 363 -14.72 11.74 -15.50
C LEU A 363 -14.24 11.02 -16.77
N ILE A 364 -13.41 9.97 -16.64
CA ILE A 364 -12.93 9.19 -17.79
C ILE A 364 -13.78 7.95 -18.08
N SER A 365 -14.64 7.55 -17.14
CA SER A 365 -15.51 6.37 -17.22
C SER A 365 -16.80 6.64 -18.00
N ASP A 366 -17.57 5.59 -18.28
CA ASP A 366 -18.86 5.75 -18.96
C ASP A 366 -19.90 6.43 -18.05
N TYR A 367 -20.88 7.07 -18.69
CA TYR A 367 -21.97 7.76 -17.98
C TYR A 367 -22.74 6.85 -17.00
N ASN A 368 -22.80 5.55 -17.27
CA ASN A 368 -23.42 4.56 -16.38
C ASN A 368 -22.73 4.50 -15.00
N LEU A 369 -21.39 4.64 -14.96
CA LEU A 369 -20.68 4.73 -13.68
C LEU A 369 -21.12 5.98 -12.92
N PHE A 370 -21.18 7.12 -13.61
CA PHE A 370 -21.59 8.38 -13.00
C PHE A 370 -23.02 8.33 -12.46
N GLU A 371 -23.98 7.71 -13.16
CA GLU A 371 -25.35 7.56 -12.65
C GLU A 371 -25.41 6.77 -11.33
N ASN A 372 -24.60 5.71 -11.22
CA ASN A 372 -24.49 4.95 -9.97
C ASN A 372 -23.83 5.77 -8.86
N VAL A 373 -22.77 6.51 -9.18
CA VAL A 373 -22.06 7.35 -8.22
C VAL A 373 -22.90 8.56 -7.79
N GLU A 374 -23.75 9.11 -8.67
CA GLU A 374 -24.66 10.22 -8.37
C GLU A 374 -25.53 9.90 -7.15
N ASN A 375 -26.07 8.67 -7.08
CA ASN A 375 -26.86 8.21 -5.94
C ASN A 375 -26.03 8.13 -4.65
N ILE A 376 -24.79 7.63 -4.73
CA ILE A 376 -23.86 7.56 -3.60
C ILE A 376 -23.56 8.97 -3.07
N LEU A 377 -23.30 9.93 -3.95
CA LEU A 377 -23.03 11.31 -3.55
C LEU A 377 -24.25 11.92 -2.84
N ILE A 378 -25.45 11.76 -3.39
CA ILE A 378 -26.68 12.30 -2.80
C ILE A 378 -26.95 11.68 -1.43
N GLU A 379 -26.78 10.37 -1.28
CA GLU A 379 -26.94 9.67 0.00
C GLU A 379 -25.97 10.24 1.05
N ASN A 380 -24.71 10.45 0.67
CA ASN A 380 -23.69 10.96 1.57
C ASN A 380 -23.82 12.45 1.88
N ILE A 381 -24.33 13.27 0.95
CA ILE A 381 -24.72 14.67 1.22
C ILE A 381 -25.84 14.73 2.27
N LEU A 382 -26.73 13.73 2.27
CA LEU A 382 -27.83 13.60 3.23
C LEU A 382 -27.44 12.85 4.52
N ASN A 383 -26.15 12.54 4.71
CA ASN A 383 -25.67 11.89 5.92
C ASN A 383 -25.79 12.84 7.13
N THR A 384 -25.98 12.25 8.31
CA THR A 384 -25.95 12.97 9.59
C THR A 384 -24.54 13.45 9.95
N GLU A 385 -23.52 12.75 9.46
CA GLU A 385 -22.13 13.11 9.65
C GLU A 385 -21.68 14.12 8.60
N TYR A 386 -20.98 15.15 9.04
CA TYR A 386 -20.56 16.25 8.16
C TYR A 386 -19.46 15.85 7.18
N TRP A 387 -18.60 14.89 7.56
CA TRP A 387 -17.42 14.52 6.78
C TRP A 387 -17.76 13.84 5.44
N PRO A 388 -18.61 12.79 5.38
CA PRO A 388 -19.12 12.27 4.12
C PRO A 388 -19.84 13.32 3.27
N ALA A 389 -20.59 14.23 3.91
CA ALA A 389 -21.34 15.28 3.21
C ALA A 389 -20.42 16.33 2.58
N LEU A 390 -19.36 16.73 3.27
CA LEU A 390 -18.34 17.66 2.78
C LEU A 390 -17.58 17.06 1.59
N PHE A 391 -17.04 15.84 1.75
CA PHE A 391 -16.31 15.15 0.69
C PHE A 391 -17.18 14.99 -0.57
N SER A 392 -18.43 14.56 -0.40
CA SER A 392 -19.38 14.40 -1.51
C SER A 392 -19.69 15.71 -2.21
N SER A 393 -19.85 16.80 -1.45
CA SER A 393 -20.12 18.13 -1.99
C SER A 393 -18.93 18.66 -2.79
N ASP A 394 -17.70 18.46 -2.31
CA ASP A 394 -16.49 18.88 -3.01
C ASP A 394 -16.27 18.06 -4.28
N LEU A 395 -16.41 16.74 -4.19
CA LEU A 395 -16.34 15.84 -5.33
C LEU A 395 -17.38 16.19 -6.40
N TRP A 396 -18.63 16.47 -5.99
CA TRP A 396 -19.69 16.92 -6.89
C TRP A 396 -19.27 18.18 -7.65
N ILE A 397 -18.78 19.20 -6.93
CA ILE A 397 -18.36 20.47 -7.53
C ILE A 397 -17.19 20.29 -8.49
N ILE A 398 -16.23 19.42 -8.18
CA ILE A 398 -15.12 19.08 -9.09
C ILE A 398 -15.68 18.47 -10.37
N ILE A 399 -16.54 17.45 -10.29
CA ILE A 399 -17.14 16.80 -11.47
C ILE A 399 -17.90 17.82 -12.32
N MET A 400 -18.74 18.67 -11.70
CA MET A 400 -19.54 19.67 -12.43
C MET A 400 -18.71 20.69 -13.21
N ARG A 401 -17.46 20.96 -12.80
CA ARG A 401 -16.57 21.88 -13.54
C ARG A 401 -16.11 21.32 -14.89
N TYR A 402 -16.08 20.00 -15.04
CA TYR A 402 -15.60 19.32 -16.24
C TYR A 402 -16.72 18.77 -17.14
N LEU A 403 -17.98 18.79 -16.67
CA LEU A 403 -19.14 18.41 -17.47
C LEU A 403 -19.53 19.50 -18.48
N SER A 404 -20.29 19.10 -19.51
CA SER A 404 -20.87 20.04 -20.45
C SER A 404 -21.89 20.98 -19.76
N PRO A 405 -22.08 22.21 -20.27
CA PRO A 405 -23.04 23.16 -19.69
C PRO A 405 -24.46 22.60 -19.55
N ASP A 406 -24.91 21.80 -20.53
CA ASP A 406 -26.25 21.20 -20.49
C ASP A 406 -26.38 20.13 -19.39
N LEU A 407 -25.36 19.28 -19.21
CA LEU A 407 -25.33 18.29 -18.13
C LEU A 407 -25.25 18.96 -16.76
N CYS A 408 -24.46 20.03 -16.63
CA CYS A 408 -24.38 20.84 -15.41
C CYS A 408 -25.76 21.42 -15.03
N ILE A 409 -26.49 22.00 -16.00
CA ILE A 409 -27.86 22.50 -15.80
C ILE A 409 -28.83 21.37 -15.39
N LEU A 410 -28.74 20.21 -16.05
CA LEU A 410 -29.58 19.05 -15.73
C LEU A 410 -29.35 18.60 -14.28
N GLN A 411 -28.09 18.46 -13.87
CA GLN A 411 -27.69 18.00 -12.55
C GLN A 411 -28.09 19.01 -11.46
N PHE A 412 -27.94 20.31 -11.72
CA PHE A 412 -28.46 21.35 -10.85
C PHE A 412 -29.98 21.22 -10.67
N SER A 413 -30.71 20.98 -11.76
CA SER A 413 -32.17 20.87 -11.74
C SER A 413 -32.64 19.65 -10.92
N LYS A 414 -31.89 18.55 -10.93
CA LYS A 414 -32.17 17.38 -10.07
C LYS A 414 -31.99 17.72 -8.59
N LEU A 415 -30.86 18.33 -8.20
CA LEU A 415 -30.61 18.75 -6.82
C LEU A 415 -31.63 19.78 -6.32
N ALA A 416 -32.02 20.73 -7.16
CA ALA A 416 -33.02 21.74 -6.82
C ALA A 416 -34.40 21.12 -6.52
N LYS A 417 -34.81 20.11 -7.30
CA LYS A 417 -36.04 19.34 -7.04
C LYS A 417 -35.98 18.58 -5.73
N LEU A 418 -34.83 17.97 -5.42
CA LEU A 418 -34.62 17.26 -4.16
C LEU A 418 -34.75 18.21 -2.97
N TYR A 419 -34.07 19.36 -3.01
CA TYR A 419 -34.15 20.37 -1.96
C TYR A 419 -35.59 20.86 -1.76
N GLU A 420 -36.32 21.16 -2.84
CA GLU A 420 -37.71 21.58 -2.77
C GLU A 420 -38.60 20.52 -2.12
N ALA A 421 -38.41 19.25 -2.47
CA ALA A 421 -39.17 18.16 -1.86
C ALA A 421 -38.90 18.04 -0.35
N LEU A 422 -37.68 18.35 0.11
CA LEU A 422 -37.26 18.22 1.50
C LEU A 422 -37.61 19.45 2.37
N VAL A 423 -37.53 20.66 1.83
CA VAL A 423 -37.72 21.91 2.59
C VAL A 423 -39.13 22.09 3.15
N VAL A 424 -40.12 21.35 2.62
CA VAL A 424 -41.51 21.35 3.13
C VAL A 424 -41.59 20.72 4.52
N PHE A 425 -40.62 19.89 4.90
CA PHE A 425 -40.60 19.22 6.21
C PHE A 425 -39.86 20.09 7.25
N PRO A 426 -40.52 20.51 8.34
CA PRO A 426 -39.89 21.33 9.37
C PRO A 426 -38.67 20.66 10.03
N CYS A 427 -38.70 19.33 10.18
CA CYS A 427 -37.56 18.58 10.72
C CYS A 427 -36.31 18.76 9.84
N PHE A 428 -36.45 18.72 8.52
CA PHE A 428 -35.32 18.91 7.60
C PHE A 428 -34.71 20.30 7.75
N THR A 429 -35.51 21.36 7.88
CA THR A 429 -35.00 22.74 8.01
C THR A 429 -34.17 22.99 9.28
N GLN A 430 -34.21 22.07 10.23
CA GLN A 430 -33.44 22.12 11.48
C GLN A 430 -32.25 21.14 11.47
N CYS A 431 -32.10 20.35 10.41
CA CYS A 431 -31.07 19.33 10.29
C CYS A 431 -29.84 19.86 9.52
N PRO A 432 -28.62 19.41 9.86
CA PRO A 432 -27.38 19.80 9.15
C PRO A 432 -27.43 19.56 7.63
N GLN A 433 -28.14 18.52 7.19
CA GLN A 433 -28.37 18.16 5.79
C GLN A 433 -28.97 19.32 4.97
N HIS A 434 -29.79 20.17 5.60
CA HIS A 434 -30.32 21.36 4.96
C HIS A 434 -29.21 22.28 4.49
N ILE A 435 -28.24 22.54 5.38
CA ILE A 435 -27.10 23.41 5.12
C ILE A 435 -26.21 22.80 4.05
N TYR A 436 -25.96 21.49 4.10
CA TYR A 436 -25.13 20.81 3.11
C TYR A 436 -25.69 20.96 1.69
N ILE A 437 -26.99 20.69 1.50
CA ILE A 437 -27.64 20.84 0.19
C ILE A 437 -27.73 22.31 -0.24
N GLU A 438 -28.07 23.21 0.67
CA GLU A 438 -28.13 24.65 0.39
C GLU A 438 -26.77 25.19 -0.09
N MET A 439 -25.70 24.84 0.62
CA MET A 439 -24.33 25.22 0.25
C MET A 439 -23.90 24.60 -1.07
N LEU A 440 -24.22 23.33 -1.31
CA LEU A 440 -23.94 22.66 -2.58
C LEU A 440 -24.69 23.34 -3.73
N LEU A 441 -25.97 23.67 -3.58
CA LEU A 441 -26.75 24.38 -4.59
C LEU A 441 -26.17 25.75 -4.89
N LYS A 442 -25.77 26.51 -3.87
CA LYS A 442 -25.11 27.81 -4.04
C LYS A 442 -23.80 27.68 -4.81
N ARG A 443 -22.96 26.71 -4.47
CA ARG A 443 -21.68 26.43 -5.16
C ARG A 443 -21.90 25.92 -6.59
N HIS A 444 -22.90 25.09 -6.82
CA HIS A 444 -23.23 24.58 -8.15
C HIS A 444 -23.79 25.69 -9.04
N PHE A 445 -24.68 26.54 -8.52
CA PHE A 445 -25.22 27.68 -9.25
C PHE A 445 -24.13 28.64 -9.76
N SER A 446 -23.05 28.83 -8.99
CA SER A 446 -21.94 29.69 -9.42
C SER A 446 -21.18 29.14 -10.63
N LEU A 447 -21.21 27.82 -10.85
CA LEU A 447 -20.63 27.15 -12.03
C LEU A 447 -21.54 27.22 -13.27
N VAL A 448 -22.85 27.46 -13.11
CA VAL A 448 -23.78 27.52 -14.23
C VAL A 448 -23.56 28.79 -15.04
N THR A 449 -23.01 28.64 -16.24
CA THR A 449 -22.72 29.75 -17.16
C THR A 449 -23.99 30.32 -17.81
N ASN A 450 -24.91 29.47 -18.27
CA ASN A 450 -26.16 29.90 -18.92
C ASN A 450 -27.34 29.96 -17.95
N LYS A 451 -27.34 30.99 -17.09
CA LYS A 451 -28.40 31.22 -16.09
C LYS A 451 -29.81 31.40 -16.71
N LYS A 452 -29.89 31.87 -17.97
CA LYS A 452 -31.19 32.03 -18.67
C LYS A 452 -31.80 30.68 -19.05
N GLN A 453 -30.99 29.76 -19.56
CA GLN A 453 -31.42 28.38 -19.84
C GLN A 453 -31.78 27.65 -18.55
N LEU A 454 -31.04 27.87 -17.46
CA LEU A 454 -31.34 27.31 -16.15
C LEU A 454 -32.75 27.69 -15.65
N VAL A 455 -33.16 28.96 -15.76
CA VAL A 455 -34.50 29.42 -15.35
C VAL A 455 -35.62 28.75 -16.16
N ASN A 456 -35.35 28.38 -17.42
CA ASN A 456 -36.30 27.69 -18.27
C ASN A 456 -36.37 26.18 -17.96
N CYS A 457 -35.24 25.55 -17.66
CA CYS A 457 -35.14 24.12 -17.37
C CYS A 457 -35.44 23.75 -15.91
N CYS A 458 -35.29 24.70 -14.99
CA CYS A 458 -35.48 24.55 -13.55
C CYS A 458 -36.58 25.53 -13.06
N PRO A 459 -37.88 25.19 -13.25
CA PRO A 459 -38.99 26.04 -12.81
C PRO A 459 -38.99 26.29 -11.30
N GLN A 460 -38.29 25.45 -10.53
CA GLN A 460 -38.12 25.55 -9.08
C GLN A 460 -37.43 26.86 -8.66
N LEU A 461 -36.62 27.47 -9.54
CA LEU A 461 -35.99 28.78 -9.31
C LEU A 461 -36.99 29.93 -9.19
N LYS A 462 -38.28 29.72 -9.48
CA LYS A 462 -39.35 30.69 -9.24
C LYS A 462 -39.78 30.76 -7.77
N LEU A 463 -39.49 29.72 -6.99
CA LEU A 463 -39.87 29.60 -5.58
C LEU A 463 -38.95 30.43 -4.67
N GLN A 464 -39.55 31.02 -3.63
CA GLN A 464 -38.85 31.93 -2.73
C GLN A 464 -37.80 31.22 -1.85
N SER A 465 -38.06 29.97 -1.45
CA SER A 465 -37.15 29.15 -0.62
C SER A 465 -35.84 28.80 -1.36
N LEU A 466 -35.93 28.36 -2.61
CA LEU A 466 -34.75 28.04 -3.41
C LEU A 466 -33.96 29.30 -3.79
N LYS A 467 -34.67 30.40 -4.10
CA LYS A 467 -34.06 31.72 -4.27
C LYS A 467 -33.30 32.15 -3.01
N SER A 468 -33.88 31.94 -1.82
CA SER A 468 -33.20 32.30 -0.59
C SER A 468 -31.88 31.56 -0.41
N SER A 469 -31.90 30.26 -0.70
CA SER A 469 -30.76 29.37 -0.49
C SER A 469 -29.61 29.51 -1.48
N ILE A 470 -29.91 29.88 -2.72
CA ILE A 470 -28.88 30.17 -3.73
C ILE A 470 -28.26 31.59 -3.53
N GLY A 471 -28.76 32.35 -2.56
CA GLY A 471 -28.35 33.75 -2.34
C GLY A 471 -29.03 34.75 -3.30
N ILE A 472 -30.10 34.33 -4.00
CA ILE A 472 -31.02 35.24 -4.70
C ILE A 472 -32.02 35.77 -3.67
N LEU A 473 -31.54 36.48 -2.63
CA LEU A 473 -32.40 36.90 -1.53
C LEU A 473 -33.02 38.27 -1.75
N HIS A 474 -34.36 38.28 -1.71
CA HIS A 474 -35.15 39.43 -1.28
C HIS A 474 -35.06 39.53 0.26
N VAL A 475 -34.73 40.73 0.75
CA VAL A 475 -34.36 41.12 2.13
C VAL A 475 -35.29 40.59 3.23
N SER A 476 -36.55 40.29 2.92
CA SER A 476 -37.59 39.89 3.89
C SER A 476 -37.48 38.44 4.41
N THR A 477 -36.66 37.59 3.81
CA THR A 477 -36.47 36.18 4.28
C THR A 477 -35.34 36.06 5.31
N LEU A 478 -34.38 37.01 5.27
CA LEU A 478 -33.26 37.13 6.21
C LEU A 478 -33.67 37.50 7.63
N SER A 479 -34.86 38.07 7.82
CA SER A 479 -35.35 38.53 9.13
C SER A 479 -35.95 37.42 10.01
N LYS A 480 -35.92 36.15 9.58
CA LYS A 480 -36.50 35.01 10.33
C LYS A 480 -35.47 34.15 11.07
N TYR A 481 -34.18 34.27 10.78
CA TYR A 481 -33.10 33.50 11.42
C TYR A 481 -32.02 34.46 11.95
N ASN A 482 -32.36 35.26 12.97
CA ASN A 482 -31.61 36.46 13.31
C ASN A 482 -30.18 36.23 13.83
N GLN A 483 -29.83 35.05 14.38
CA GLN A 483 -28.48 34.83 14.96
C GLN A 483 -27.52 34.12 13.99
N LEU A 484 -27.97 33.07 13.28
CA LEU A 484 -27.16 32.39 12.26
C LEU A 484 -26.95 33.27 11.01
N SER A 485 -27.93 34.12 10.67
CA SER A 485 -27.83 35.07 9.55
C SER A 485 -26.75 36.12 9.77
N GLU A 486 -26.48 36.55 11.00
CA GLU A 486 -25.40 37.50 11.26
C GLU A 486 -24.04 36.84 11.15
N MET A 487 -23.92 35.58 11.60
CA MET A 487 -22.70 34.80 11.44
C MET A 487 -22.36 34.57 9.95
N ILE A 488 -23.35 34.19 9.13
CA ILE A 488 -23.16 34.00 7.68
C ILE A 488 -22.83 35.32 6.97
N LYS A 489 -23.39 36.46 7.40
CA LYS A 489 -23.03 37.79 6.87
C LYS A 489 -21.57 38.11 7.16
N ILE A 490 -21.11 37.96 8.40
CA ILE A 490 -19.72 38.20 8.80
C ILE A 490 -18.77 37.25 8.04
N ILE A 491 -19.12 35.96 7.96
CA ILE A 491 -18.33 34.95 7.27
C ILE A 491 -18.24 35.23 5.75
N SER A 492 -19.29 35.76 5.14
CA SER A 492 -19.28 36.11 3.72
C SER A 492 -18.43 37.34 3.37
N ILE A 493 -18.05 38.15 4.36
CA ILE A 493 -17.25 39.38 4.20
C ILE A 493 -15.75 39.10 4.49
N LEU A 494 -15.42 37.97 5.14
CA LEU A 494 -14.05 37.53 5.47
C LEU A 494 -13.07 37.49 4.28
N PRO A 495 -13.45 37.05 3.06
CA PRO A 495 -12.51 37.02 1.94
C PRO A 495 -12.13 38.41 1.41
N GLU A 496 -12.91 39.43 1.73
CA GLU A 496 -12.81 40.77 1.13
C GLU A 496 -12.14 41.81 2.03
N GLN A 497 -11.94 41.52 3.33
CA GLN A 497 -11.40 42.48 4.30
C GLN A 497 -9.98 42.15 4.77
N THR A 498 -9.13 43.17 4.87
CA THR A 498 -7.73 43.07 5.30
C THR A 498 -7.50 43.32 6.79
N ASN A 499 -8.53 43.74 7.55
CA ASN A 499 -8.40 44.11 8.96
C ASN A 499 -9.05 43.08 9.89
N TYR A 500 -8.26 42.08 10.28
CA TYR A 500 -8.71 40.85 10.96
C TYR A 500 -9.02 41.02 12.46
N GLU A 501 -8.57 42.10 13.10
CA GLU A 501 -8.73 42.30 14.56
C GLU A 501 -10.17 42.61 14.97
N HIS A 502 -10.91 43.39 14.17
CA HIS A 502 -12.33 43.70 14.45
C HIS A 502 -13.24 42.49 14.23
N LEU A 503 -12.93 41.64 13.23
CA LEU A 503 -13.68 40.41 13.00
C LEU A 503 -13.47 39.38 14.12
N ASN A 504 -12.29 39.35 14.73
CA ASN A 504 -12.04 38.46 15.86
C ASN A 504 -12.96 38.77 17.05
N GLU A 505 -13.17 40.03 17.40
CA GLU A 505 -14.06 40.38 18.52
C GLU A 505 -15.54 40.06 18.22
N GLU A 506 -16.02 40.37 17.02
CA GLU A 506 -17.40 40.07 16.61
C GLU A 506 -17.66 38.56 16.50
N ILE A 507 -16.71 37.80 15.96
CA ILE A 507 -16.81 36.33 15.88
C ILE A 507 -16.70 35.69 17.27
N ILE A 508 -15.81 36.17 18.16
CA ILE A 508 -15.71 35.69 19.54
C ILE A 508 -16.99 36.00 20.33
N HIS A 509 -17.58 37.18 20.15
CA HIS A 509 -18.85 37.53 20.78
C HIS A 509 -19.99 36.65 20.27
N LEU A 510 -20.09 36.42 18.96
CA LEU A 510 -21.08 35.52 18.38
C LEU A 510 -20.87 34.07 18.82
N TRP A 511 -19.63 33.56 18.80
CA TRP A 511 -19.25 32.24 19.27
C TRP A 511 -19.70 32.02 20.72
N ASN A 512 -19.41 32.98 21.60
CA ASN A 512 -19.84 32.92 22.99
C ASN A 512 -21.36 32.99 23.18
N SER A 513 -22.10 33.50 22.19
CA SER A 513 -23.56 33.60 22.23
C SER A 513 -24.27 32.33 21.75
N ILE A 514 -23.60 31.45 20.99
CA ILE A 514 -24.21 30.27 20.35
C ILE A 514 -23.56 28.94 20.74
N LYS A 515 -22.37 28.94 21.36
CA LYS A 515 -21.63 27.74 21.77
C LYS A 515 -22.39 26.82 22.73
N ASP A 516 -23.34 27.38 23.48
CA ASP A 516 -24.17 26.64 24.44
C ASP A 516 -25.47 26.14 23.81
N GLU A 517 -25.83 26.62 22.61
CA GLU A 517 -27.04 26.23 21.88
C GLU A 517 -26.79 25.16 20.80
N TYR A 518 -25.57 25.07 20.28
CA TYR A 518 -25.18 24.12 19.24
C TYR A 518 -23.88 23.39 19.60
N PRO A 519 -23.74 22.10 19.25
CA PRO A 519 -22.50 21.36 19.49
C PRO A 519 -21.28 22.07 18.85
N PRO A 520 -20.12 22.13 19.53
CA PRO A 520 -18.91 22.77 18.99
C PRO A 520 -18.51 22.23 17.60
N GLU A 521 -18.77 20.95 17.34
CA GLU A 521 -18.48 20.25 16.10
C GLU A 521 -19.36 20.78 14.94
N TYR A 522 -20.61 21.17 15.23
CA TYR A 522 -21.55 21.74 14.26
C TYR A 522 -21.12 23.15 13.80
N LEU A 523 -20.62 23.96 14.74
CA LEU A 523 -20.13 25.30 14.43
C LEU A 523 -18.79 25.25 13.68
N SER A 524 -17.91 24.31 14.00
CA SER A 524 -16.66 24.09 13.24
C SER A 524 -16.96 23.69 11.79
N ALA A 525 -17.90 22.76 11.58
CA ALA A 525 -18.32 22.34 10.25
C ALA A 525 -18.91 23.51 9.42
N LEU A 526 -19.72 24.38 10.03
CA LEU A 526 -20.30 25.56 9.37
C LEU A 526 -19.20 26.54 8.89
N VAL A 527 -18.17 26.75 9.72
CA VAL A 527 -17.04 27.65 9.45
C VAL A 527 -16.09 27.03 8.40
N GLU A 528 -15.79 25.73 8.51
CA GLU A 528 -14.97 24.98 7.56
C GLU A 528 -15.58 24.96 6.15
N VAL A 529 -16.87 24.62 6.04
CA VAL A 529 -17.62 24.57 4.77
C VAL A 529 -17.70 25.95 4.11
N SER A 530 -17.68 27.03 4.89
CA SER A 530 -17.83 28.40 4.39
C SER A 530 -16.52 29.09 4.03
N ILE A 531 -15.42 28.82 4.76
CA ILE A 531 -14.13 29.52 4.61
C ILE A 531 -13.10 28.72 3.80
N GLY A 532 -13.14 27.39 3.86
CA GLY A 532 -12.20 26.53 3.12
C GLY A 532 -10.72 26.68 3.50
N SER A 533 -10.39 27.22 4.68
CA SER A 533 -8.99 27.44 5.13
C SER A 533 -8.79 27.22 6.65
N GLU A 534 -8.00 26.20 6.99
CA GLU A 534 -7.62 25.80 8.36
C GLU A 534 -6.81 26.88 9.11
N LYS A 535 -6.06 27.72 8.37
CA LYS A 535 -5.22 28.78 8.95
C LYS A 535 -6.06 29.85 9.67
N LEU A 536 -7.25 30.16 9.16
CA LEU A 536 -8.18 31.13 9.76
C LEU A 536 -8.87 30.54 10.99
N LEU A 537 -9.26 29.25 10.96
CA LEU A 537 -9.87 28.55 12.10
C LEU A 537 -8.99 28.57 13.36
N LYS A 538 -7.68 28.32 13.23
CA LYS A 538 -6.72 28.37 14.34
C LYS A 538 -6.52 29.75 14.98
N THR A 539 -6.98 30.81 14.31
CA THR A 539 -6.82 32.20 14.77
C THR A 539 -8.11 32.77 15.37
N ILE A 540 -9.26 32.19 14.98
CA ILE A 540 -10.61 32.70 15.28
C ILE A 540 -11.27 31.93 16.44
N ILE A 541 -11.01 30.63 16.57
CA ILE A 541 -11.59 29.81 17.64
C ILE A 541 -10.65 29.82 18.85
N PRO A 542 -11.11 30.22 20.06
CA PRO A 542 -10.29 30.12 21.27
C PRO A 542 -9.85 28.67 21.49
N LYS A 543 -8.57 28.46 21.80
CA LYS A 543 -8.10 27.14 22.28
C LYS A 543 -8.91 26.79 23.54
N VAL A 544 -9.71 25.73 23.47
CA VAL A 544 -10.39 25.14 24.61
C VAL A 544 -9.37 24.51 25.55
#